data_AF-A0A7C4VXW7-F1
#
_entry.id   AF-A0A7C4VXW7-F1
#
_cell.length_a   1.000
_cell.length_b   1.000
_cell.length_c   1.000
_cell.angle_alpha   90.00
_cell.angle_beta   90.00
_cell.angle_gamma   90.00
#
_symmetry.space_group_name_H-M   'P 1'
#
loop_
_entity.id
_entity.type
_entity.pdbx_description
1 polymer ?
#
loop_
_entity_poly.entity_id
_entity_poly.type
_entity_poly.pdbx_seq_one_letter_code
_entity_poly.pdbx_strand_id
1 'polypeptide(L)'
;MPFDGFVMKTVVEGIRNLILGQHVRNIYLYDKVIYFSFDKGDLKISLNPNYSHVSFTDHIVREPEKHPFVELLRSRIRGGRVTELTTNGYERTMIMKLRKFDEIGERHEYEIYFDIMGKHSNAVLVENGLIVDAYKRIETRIRKISPGEPFVLFTSEKLSIDEVTLEKLTNALYRFQNKQRMISEFIYSTIQGFSKITAEEILFRSEVEDKPLSFVSESDLGNIAKSLSSVLEEIRQKVLYIYYENEQPSDISAFRLHKYK
;
A
#
# COMPACT_ATOMS: atom_id res chain seq x y z
N MET A 1 10.21 9.94 -1.71
CA MET A 1 8.74 9.97 -1.96
C MET A 1 7.99 9.06 -0.99
N PRO A 2 6.66 9.22 -0.87
CA PRO A 2 5.81 8.21 -0.26
C PRO A 2 6.02 6.85 -0.94
N PHE A 3 6.09 5.80 -0.14
CA PHE A 3 5.83 4.43 -0.56
C PHE A 3 4.36 4.37 -1.04
N ASP A 4 4.13 4.72 -2.31
CA ASP A 4 2.79 4.91 -2.87
C ASP A 4 2.12 3.57 -3.21
N GLY A 5 0.91 3.62 -3.76
CA GLY A 5 0.15 2.42 -4.06
C GLY A 5 0.78 1.57 -5.17
N PHE A 6 1.46 2.20 -6.13
CA PHE A 6 2.12 1.49 -7.22
C PHE A 6 3.37 0.78 -6.71
N VAL A 7 4.21 1.47 -5.93
CA VAL A 7 5.39 0.87 -5.30
C VAL A 7 4.97 -0.26 -4.35
N MET A 8 3.95 -0.04 -3.51
CA MET A 8 3.40 -1.06 -2.61
C MET A 8 2.99 -2.31 -3.39
N LYS A 9 2.17 -2.16 -4.44
CA LYS A 9 1.70 -3.30 -5.24
C LYS A 9 2.86 -4.04 -5.90
N THR A 10 3.78 -3.33 -6.55
CA THR A 10 4.95 -3.94 -7.20
C THR A 10 5.83 -4.69 -6.19
N VAL A 11 6.11 -4.12 -5.02
CA VAL A 11 6.89 -4.77 -3.96
C VAL A 11 6.19 -6.02 -3.43
N VAL A 12 4.91 -5.92 -3.08
CA VAL A 12 4.14 -7.05 -2.52
C VAL A 12 4.05 -8.20 -3.52
N GLU A 13 3.79 -7.91 -4.79
CA GLU A 13 3.78 -8.92 -5.85
C GLU A 13 5.16 -9.55 -6.05
N GLY A 14 6.24 -8.77 -5.99
CA GLY A 14 7.61 -9.25 -6.13
C GLY A 14 8.04 -10.21 -5.01
N ILE A 15 7.62 -9.96 -3.77
CA ILE A 15 7.98 -10.80 -2.61
C ILE A 15 6.99 -11.95 -2.37
N ARG A 16 5.83 -11.97 -3.05
CA ARG A 16 4.76 -12.95 -2.83
C ARG A 16 5.23 -14.39 -2.89
N ASN A 17 6.05 -14.74 -3.88
CA ASN A 17 6.55 -16.11 -4.06
C ASN A 17 7.55 -16.57 -2.98
N LEU A 18 8.08 -15.62 -2.19
CA LEU A 18 8.95 -15.93 -1.05
C LEU A 18 8.14 -16.29 0.20
N ILE A 19 6.87 -15.86 0.28
CA ILE A 19 6.05 -15.89 1.50
C ILE A 19 4.83 -16.82 1.36
N LEU A 20 4.21 -16.88 0.17
CA LEU A 20 2.99 -17.65 -0.04
C LEU A 20 3.22 -19.14 0.23
N GLY A 21 2.35 -19.74 1.06
CA GLY A 21 2.46 -21.13 1.47
C GLY A 21 3.54 -21.42 2.51
N GLN A 22 4.32 -20.43 2.94
CA GLN A 22 5.30 -20.57 4.03
C GLN A 22 4.61 -20.51 5.39
N HIS A 23 5.27 -21.07 6.40
CA HIS A 23 4.85 -20.96 7.80
C HIS A 23 5.57 -19.82 8.50
N VAL A 24 4.85 -19.04 9.30
CA VAL A 24 5.45 -17.99 10.13
C VAL A 24 6.23 -18.63 11.27
N ARG A 25 7.57 -18.56 11.22
CA ARG A 25 8.45 -19.18 12.22
C ARG A 25 8.53 -18.38 13.51
N ASN A 26 8.62 -17.06 13.36
CA ASN A 26 8.69 -16.13 14.47
C ASN A 26 8.16 -14.75 14.05
N ILE A 27 7.83 -13.94 15.04
CA ILE A 27 7.42 -12.55 14.87
C ILE A 27 8.11 -11.71 15.95
N TYR A 28 8.75 -10.62 15.56
CA TYR A 28 9.45 -9.72 16.47
C TYR A 28 9.34 -8.26 16.05
N LEU A 29 9.60 -7.36 17.01
CA LEU A 29 9.60 -5.91 16.81
C LEU A 29 11.01 -5.39 17.07
N TYR A 30 11.46 -4.47 16.23
CA TYR A 30 12.66 -3.67 16.48
C TYR A 30 12.51 -2.33 15.77
N ASP A 31 12.72 -1.21 16.48
CA ASP A 31 12.63 0.15 15.92
C ASP A 31 11.32 0.44 15.14
N LYS A 32 10.17 0.05 15.73
CA LYS A 32 8.82 0.18 15.10
C LYS A 32 8.67 -0.59 13.78
N VAL A 33 9.54 -1.55 13.50
CA VAL A 33 9.44 -2.47 12.36
C VAL A 33 9.02 -3.84 12.87
N ILE A 34 7.88 -4.35 12.39
CA ILE A 34 7.43 -5.71 12.68
C ILE A 34 8.07 -6.64 11.64
N TYR A 35 8.76 -7.67 12.12
CA TYR A 35 9.38 -8.69 11.30
C TYR A 35 8.58 -9.98 11.40
N PHE A 36 8.22 -10.56 10.26
CA PHE A 36 7.65 -11.90 10.15
C PHE A 36 8.70 -12.81 9.52
N SER A 37 9.22 -13.75 10.30
CA SER A 37 10.28 -14.66 9.84
C SER A 37 9.72 -15.87 9.13
N PHE A 38 10.23 -16.13 7.94
CA PHE A 38 9.98 -17.31 7.10
C PHE A 38 11.29 -18.07 6.87
N ASP A 39 11.31 -19.18 6.12
CA ASP A 39 12.54 -19.93 5.87
C ASP A 39 13.57 -19.18 5.01
N LYS A 40 13.08 -18.35 4.08
CA LYS A 40 13.91 -17.65 3.10
C LYS A 40 14.40 -16.27 3.55
N GLY A 41 13.96 -15.80 4.71
CA GLY A 41 14.19 -14.42 5.16
C GLY A 41 13.03 -13.86 5.96
N ASP A 42 13.08 -12.56 6.21
CA ASP A 42 12.10 -11.83 7.02
C ASP A 42 11.34 -10.83 6.14
N LEU A 43 10.01 -10.88 6.24
CA LEU A 43 9.15 -9.79 5.79
C LEU A 43 9.19 -8.65 6.82
N LYS A 44 9.56 -7.47 6.37
CA LYS A 44 9.64 -6.24 7.16
C LYS A 44 8.42 -5.38 6.91
N ILE A 45 7.74 -5.01 8.00
CA ILE A 45 6.66 -4.03 7.99
C ILE A 45 7.11 -2.83 8.84
N SER A 46 7.65 -1.81 8.19
CA SER A 46 8.04 -0.58 8.88
C SER A 46 6.81 0.27 9.13
N LEU A 47 6.49 0.48 10.42
CA LEU A 47 5.44 1.39 10.86
C LEU A 47 6.01 2.75 11.32
N ASN A 48 7.28 3.01 11.00
CA ASN A 48 7.94 4.26 11.35
C ASN A 48 7.29 5.44 10.59
N PRO A 49 6.96 6.57 11.25
CA PRO A 49 6.35 7.71 10.60
C PRO A 49 7.12 8.30 9.43
N ASN A 50 8.46 8.21 9.46
CA ASN A 50 9.36 8.83 8.49
C ASN A 50 9.70 7.90 7.32
N TYR A 51 9.71 6.58 7.55
CA TYR A 51 10.12 5.57 6.56
C TYR A 51 9.22 4.33 6.59
N SER A 52 7.90 4.53 6.56
CA SER A 52 6.94 3.43 6.49
C SER A 52 7.00 2.75 5.13
N HIS A 53 7.24 1.44 5.12
CA HIS A 53 7.38 0.64 3.89
C HIS A 53 7.21 -0.85 4.19
N VAL A 54 7.04 -1.63 3.13
CA VAL A 54 7.13 -3.10 3.15
C VAL A 54 8.40 -3.51 2.39
N SER A 55 9.13 -4.49 2.90
CA SER A 55 10.27 -5.09 2.21
C SER A 55 10.51 -6.52 2.66
N PHE A 56 11.35 -7.26 1.92
CA PHE A 56 11.84 -8.57 2.33
C PHE A 56 13.36 -8.51 2.42
N THR A 57 13.93 -9.20 3.41
CA THR A 57 15.37 -9.15 3.70
C THR A 57 15.86 -10.50 4.17
N ASP A 58 17.16 -10.74 4.10
CA ASP A 58 17.78 -11.84 4.82
C ASP A 58 17.56 -11.71 6.33
N HIS A 59 17.64 -12.82 7.06
CA HIS A 59 17.43 -12.81 8.49
C HIS A 59 18.31 -11.80 9.21
N ILE A 60 17.67 -10.96 10.04
CA ILE A 60 18.39 -10.00 10.86
C ILE A 60 18.38 -10.48 12.31
N VAL A 61 19.56 -10.54 12.92
CA VAL A 61 19.68 -10.75 14.36
C VAL A 61 19.56 -9.40 15.05
N ARG A 62 18.44 -9.16 15.72
CA ARG A 62 18.21 -7.98 16.58
C ARG A 62 17.65 -8.41 17.91
N GLU A 63 17.94 -7.65 18.95
CA GLU A 63 17.27 -7.79 20.23
C GLU A 63 15.81 -7.34 20.09
N PRO A 64 14.82 -8.22 20.36
CA PRO A 64 13.42 -7.90 20.15
C PRO A 64 12.89 -6.97 21.24
N GLU A 65 12.15 -5.96 20.82
CA GLU A 65 11.38 -5.09 21.72
C GLU A 65 10.07 -5.76 22.12
N LYS A 66 9.62 -5.48 23.36
CA LYS A 66 8.30 -5.93 23.84
C LYS A 66 7.21 -4.99 23.35
N HIS A 67 6.16 -5.56 22.76
CA HIS A 67 4.96 -4.83 22.38
C HIS A 67 3.74 -5.76 22.46
N PRO A 68 2.67 -5.40 23.18
CA PRO A 68 1.53 -6.29 23.43
C PRO A 68 0.92 -6.89 22.15
N PHE A 69 0.71 -6.06 21.12
CA PHE A 69 0.21 -6.55 19.82
C PHE A 69 1.13 -7.59 19.16
N VAL A 70 2.45 -7.43 19.26
CA VAL A 70 3.41 -8.35 18.60
C VAL A 70 3.54 -9.65 19.39
N GLU A 71 3.45 -9.59 20.72
CA GLU A 71 3.33 -10.79 21.56
C GLU A 71 2.03 -11.56 21.27
N LEU A 72 0.93 -10.85 21.08
CA LEU A 72 -0.35 -11.43 20.66
C LEU A 72 -0.25 -12.10 19.28
N LEU A 73 0.34 -11.41 18.29
CA LEU A 73 0.61 -12.01 16.98
C LEU A 73 1.42 -13.31 17.15
N ARG A 74 2.49 -13.28 17.95
CA ARG A 74 3.31 -14.48 18.19
C ARG A 74 2.51 -15.63 18.80
N SER A 75 1.61 -15.35 19.75
CA SER A 75 0.73 -16.36 20.35
C SER A 75 -0.27 -16.93 19.34
N ARG A 76 -0.94 -16.04 18.59
CA ARG A 76 -2.05 -16.40 17.69
C ARG A 76 -1.58 -17.07 16.41
N ILE A 77 -0.61 -16.49 15.69
CA ILE A 77 -0.34 -16.86 14.29
C ILE A 77 1.02 -17.50 14.03
N ARG A 78 1.92 -17.60 15.03
CA ARG A 78 3.16 -18.38 14.88
C ARG A 78 2.81 -19.84 14.54
N GLY A 79 3.53 -20.41 13.58
CA GLY A 79 3.26 -21.72 13.00
C GLY A 79 2.16 -21.72 11.93
N GLY A 80 1.39 -20.64 11.80
CA GLY A 80 0.36 -20.48 10.78
C GLY A 80 0.96 -20.42 9.37
N ARG A 81 0.26 -21.03 8.41
CA ARG A 81 0.61 -21.02 6.99
C ARG A 81 -0.01 -19.81 6.31
N VAL A 82 0.79 -19.04 5.57
CA VAL A 82 0.28 -17.92 4.75
C VAL A 82 -0.49 -18.48 3.56
N THR A 83 -1.77 -18.15 3.47
CA THR A 83 -2.67 -18.60 2.40
C THR A 83 -2.86 -17.54 1.32
N GLU A 84 -2.65 -16.27 1.65
CA GLU A 84 -2.77 -15.16 0.70
C GLU A 84 -1.81 -14.01 1.09
N LEU A 85 -1.24 -13.34 0.09
CA LEU A 85 -0.53 -12.07 0.24
C LEU A 85 -0.88 -11.19 -0.96
N THR A 86 -1.61 -10.10 -0.71
CA THR A 86 -2.19 -9.22 -1.73
C THR A 86 -2.18 -7.76 -1.24
N THR A 87 -2.58 -6.84 -2.11
CA THR A 87 -2.86 -5.43 -1.75
C THR A 87 -4.34 -5.12 -1.95
N ASN A 88 -4.84 -4.11 -1.26
CA ASN A 88 -6.17 -3.55 -1.53
C ASN A 88 -6.12 -2.67 -2.78
N GLY A 89 -6.14 -3.27 -3.97
CA GLY A 89 -5.98 -2.53 -5.23
C GLY A 89 -4.64 -1.79 -5.29
N TYR A 90 -4.69 -0.49 -5.60
CA TYR A 90 -3.54 0.43 -5.52
C TYR A 90 -3.60 1.34 -4.28
N GLU A 91 -4.27 0.91 -3.22
CA GLU A 91 -4.14 1.57 -1.92
C GLU A 91 -2.87 1.09 -1.20
N ARG A 92 -2.41 1.87 -0.22
CA ARG A 92 -1.23 1.54 0.58
C ARG A 92 -1.55 0.58 1.73
N THR A 93 -2.33 -0.46 1.41
CA THR A 93 -2.75 -1.48 2.37
C THR A 93 -2.38 -2.86 1.84
N MET A 94 -1.49 -3.55 2.55
CA MET A 94 -1.16 -4.95 2.28
C MET A 94 -2.06 -5.85 3.13
N ILE A 95 -2.54 -6.94 2.56
CA ILE A 95 -3.38 -7.95 3.20
C ILE A 95 -2.61 -9.27 3.22
N MET A 96 -2.42 -9.83 4.40
CA MET A 96 -1.87 -11.17 4.58
C MET A 96 -2.92 -12.05 5.25
N LYS A 97 -3.27 -13.18 4.63
CA LYS A 97 -4.15 -14.17 5.23
C LYS A 97 -3.36 -15.39 5.66
N LEU A 98 -3.71 -15.92 6.83
CA LEU A 98 -3.04 -17.07 7.43
C LEU A 98 -4.06 -18.09 7.91
N ARG A 99 -3.67 -19.35 7.88
CA ARG A 99 -4.41 -20.46 8.47
C ARG A 99 -3.56 -21.16 9.51
N LYS A 100 -4.14 -21.46 10.67
CA LYS A 100 -3.48 -22.22 11.74
C LYS A 100 -4.45 -23.24 12.33
N PHE A 101 -3.92 -24.39 12.73
CA PHE A 101 -4.63 -25.32 13.60
C PHE A 101 -4.12 -25.15 15.03
N ASP A 102 -5.01 -25.12 16.00
CA ASP A 102 -4.65 -25.06 17.42
C ASP A 102 -4.28 -26.45 17.97
N GLU A 103 -4.07 -26.53 19.29
CA GLU A 103 -3.65 -27.76 19.98
C GLU A 103 -4.71 -28.87 19.96
N ILE A 104 -5.99 -28.53 19.80
CA ILE A 104 -7.10 -29.48 19.74
C ILE A 104 -7.56 -29.78 18.30
N GLY A 105 -6.91 -29.15 17.31
CA GLY A 105 -7.19 -29.35 15.88
C GLY A 105 -8.26 -28.42 15.31
N GLU A 106 -8.69 -27.40 16.04
CA GLU A 106 -9.59 -26.36 15.51
C GLU A 106 -8.87 -25.48 14.49
N ARG A 107 -9.56 -25.13 13.41
CA ARG A 107 -9.01 -24.34 12.30
C ARG A 107 -9.33 -22.86 12.47
N HIS A 108 -8.29 -22.06 12.58
CA HIS A 108 -8.35 -20.60 12.62
C HIS A 108 -7.93 -19.97 11.29
N GLU A 109 -8.69 -18.97 10.84
CA GLU A 109 -8.37 -18.15 9.67
C GLU A 109 -8.19 -16.69 10.11
N TYR A 110 -6.98 -16.18 9.91
CA TYR A 110 -6.57 -14.84 10.31
C TYR A 110 -6.33 -13.98 9.09
N GLU A 111 -6.68 -12.70 9.21
CA GLU A 111 -6.34 -11.66 8.25
C GLU A 111 -5.56 -10.57 8.96
N ILE A 112 -4.44 -10.15 8.38
CA ILE A 112 -3.65 -9.02 8.88
C ILE A 112 -3.63 -7.94 7.82
N TYR A 113 -4.06 -6.75 8.23
CA TYR A 113 -4.11 -5.56 7.39
C TYR A 113 -3.00 -4.62 7.81
N PHE A 114 -2.13 -4.26 6.87
CA PHE A 114 -1.00 -3.35 7.08
C PHE A 114 -1.20 -2.08 6.28
N ASP A 115 -1.62 -1.01 6.95
CA ASP A 115 -1.76 0.33 6.36
C ASP A 115 -0.40 1.04 6.43
N ILE A 116 0.14 1.48 5.29
CA ILE A 116 1.44 2.17 5.16
C ILE A 116 1.18 3.64 4.77
N MET A 117 1.01 4.48 5.79
CA MET A 117 0.61 5.88 5.65
C MET A 117 1.41 6.80 6.58
N GLY A 118 2.73 6.59 6.69
CA GLY A 118 3.62 7.36 7.56
C GLY A 118 3.15 7.30 9.02
N LYS A 119 2.86 8.46 9.63
CA LYS A 119 2.38 8.52 11.03
C LYS A 119 1.08 7.72 11.29
N HIS A 120 0.26 7.55 10.26
CA HIS A 120 -0.99 6.78 10.33
C HIS A 120 -0.80 5.29 10.06
N SER A 121 0.43 4.83 9.78
CA SER A 121 0.68 3.42 9.53
C SER A 121 0.26 2.56 10.70
N ASN A 122 -0.35 1.42 10.41
CA ASN A 122 -0.92 0.52 11.42
C ASN A 122 -0.87 -0.94 10.95
N ALA A 123 -0.99 -1.86 11.89
CA ALA A 123 -1.21 -3.27 11.64
C ALA A 123 -2.43 -3.73 12.46
N VAL A 124 -3.37 -4.41 11.83
CA VAL A 124 -4.62 -4.86 12.47
C VAL A 124 -4.79 -6.36 12.23
N LEU A 125 -4.92 -7.14 13.30
CA LEU A 125 -5.23 -8.57 13.24
C LEU A 125 -6.74 -8.75 13.33
N VAL A 126 -7.29 -9.54 12.41
CA VAL A 126 -8.73 -9.81 12.29
C VAL A 126 -8.93 -11.32 12.23
N GLU A 127 -9.98 -11.79 12.89
CA GLU A 127 -10.44 -13.18 12.86
C GLU A 127 -11.98 -13.16 12.83
N ASN A 128 -12.58 -13.90 11.90
CA ASN A 128 -14.04 -13.95 11.73
C ASN A 128 -14.71 -12.56 11.58
N GLY A 129 -14.04 -11.62 10.92
CA GLY A 129 -14.53 -10.26 10.71
C GLY A 129 -14.45 -9.33 11.93
N LEU A 130 -13.93 -9.83 13.06
CA LEU A 130 -13.74 -9.04 14.28
C LEU A 130 -12.26 -8.70 14.47
N ILE A 131 -11.99 -7.49 14.94
CA ILE A 131 -10.64 -7.05 15.31
C ILE A 131 -10.22 -7.85 16.54
N VAL A 132 -9.14 -8.61 16.40
CA VAL A 132 -8.50 -9.30 17.52
C VAL A 132 -7.70 -8.28 18.33
N ASP A 133 -6.82 -7.52 17.66
CA ASP A 133 -6.14 -6.34 18.20
C ASP A 133 -5.46 -5.54 17.07
N ALA A 134 -4.83 -4.42 17.40
CA ALA A 134 -4.07 -3.59 16.46
C ALA A 134 -2.78 -3.03 17.10
N TYR A 135 -1.79 -2.73 16.26
CA TYR A 135 -0.55 -2.06 16.70
C TYR A 135 -0.83 -0.68 17.29
N LYS A 136 -1.72 0.10 16.67
CA LYS A 136 -2.31 1.32 17.21
C LYS A 136 -3.82 1.14 17.32
N ARG A 137 -4.34 1.18 18.55
CA ARG A 137 -5.78 1.31 18.79
C ARG A 137 -6.18 2.75 18.56
N ILE A 138 -7.22 2.98 17.75
CA ILE A 138 -7.65 4.33 17.39
C ILE A 138 -9.16 4.46 17.54
N GLU A 139 -9.60 5.63 17.97
CA GLU A 139 -11.00 6.01 17.99
C GLU A 139 -11.11 7.40 17.38
N THR A 140 -11.76 7.45 16.24
CA THR A 140 -12.02 8.68 15.49
C THR A 140 -13.51 8.74 15.18
N ARG A 141 -14.00 9.91 14.71
CA ARG A 141 -15.40 10.04 14.29
C ARG A 141 -15.84 9.05 13.21
N ILE A 142 -14.88 8.54 12.41
CA ILE A 142 -15.15 7.75 11.20
C ILE A 142 -14.77 6.28 11.39
N ARG A 143 -13.84 5.98 12.32
CA ARG A 143 -13.26 4.64 12.49
C ARG A 143 -12.90 4.38 13.94
N LYS A 144 -13.30 3.21 14.44
CA LYS A 144 -12.86 2.62 15.70
C LYS A 144 -12.07 1.34 15.39
N ILE A 145 -10.83 1.27 15.86
CA ILE A 145 -9.98 0.07 15.77
C ILE A 145 -9.62 -0.32 17.20
N SER A 146 -10.36 -1.27 17.74
CA SER A 146 -10.17 -1.83 19.08
C SER A 146 -10.58 -3.30 19.09
N PRO A 147 -10.02 -4.13 19.99
CA PRO A 147 -10.42 -5.53 20.15
C PRO A 147 -11.94 -5.70 20.30
N GLY A 148 -12.51 -6.68 19.60
CA GLY A 148 -13.93 -7.03 19.62
C GLY A 148 -14.82 -6.22 18.68
N GLU A 149 -14.32 -5.12 18.11
CA GLU A 149 -15.07 -4.33 17.13
C GLU A 149 -15.08 -5.01 15.75
N PRO A 150 -16.17 -4.87 14.96
CA PRO A 150 -16.18 -5.30 13.56
C PRO A 150 -15.08 -4.58 12.75
N PHE A 151 -14.33 -5.35 11.95
CA PHE A 151 -13.38 -4.76 11.02
C PHE A 151 -14.06 -4.38 9.71
N VAL A 152 -13.90 -3.12 9.31
CA VAL A 152 -14.31 -2.63 7.99
C VAL A 152 -13.07 -2.15 7.25
N LEU A 153 -12.79 -2.80 6.12
CA LEU A 153 -11.77 -2.34 5.18
C LEU A 153 -12.35 -1.15 4.39
N PHE A 154 -11.70 0.00 4.46
CA PHE A 154 -12.10 1.14 3.64
C PHE A 154 -11.76 0.85 2.18
N THR A 155 -12.79 0.82 1.33
CA THR A 155 -12.62 0.86 -0.11
C THR A 155 -12.55 2.30 -0.58
N SER A 156 -11.64 2.59 -1.48
CA SER A 156 -11.52 3.88 -2.13
C SER A 156 -12.64 4.03 -3.17
N GLU A 157 -13.36 5.15 -3.19
CA GLU A 157 -14.27 5.50 -4.29
C GLU A 157 -13.51 5.92 -5.56
N LYS A 158 -12.18 6.02 -5.48
CA LYS A 158 -11.32 6.36 -6.61
C LYS A 158 -11.32 5.26 -7.68
N LEU A 159 -11.17 5.69 -8.93
CA LEU A 159 -11.00 4.81 -10.08
C LEU A 159 -9.69 4.03 -9.96
N SER A 160 -9.74 2.71 -10.15
CA SER A 160 -8.53 1.93 -10.39
C SER A 160 -7.88 2.37 -11.70
N ILE A 161 -6.56 2.48 -11.74
CA ILE A 161 -5.84 2.81 -12.99
C ILE A 161 -6.10 1.78 -14.10
N ASP A 162 -6.33 0.51 -13.74
CA ASP A 162 -6.67 -0.57 -14.69
C ASP A 162 -7.98 -0.32 -15.44
N GLU A 163 -8.84 0.52 -14.87
CA GLU A 163 -10.17 0.81 -15.39
C GLU A 163 -10.27 2.18 -16.04
N VAL A 164 -9.21 2.98 -16.04
CA VAL A 164 -9.25 4.34 -16.53
C VAL A 164 -9.45 4.34 -18.05
N THR A 165 -10.51 5.03 -18.48
CA THR A 165 -10.78 5.35 -19.89
C THR A 165 -11.04 6.85 -20.01
N LEU A 166 -10.94 7.39 -21.23
CA LEU A 166 -11.30 8.79 -21.49
C LEU A 166 -12.73 9.08 -21.00
N GLU A 167 -13.68 8.20 -21.27
CA GLU A 167 -15.06 8.33 -20.82
C GLU A 167 -15.17 8.39 -19.28
N LYS A 168 -14.50 7.47 -18.57
CA LYS A 168 -14.52 7.46 -17.10
C LYS A 168 -13.84 8.70 -16.51
N LEU A 169 -12.76 9.18 -17.11
CA LEU A 169 -12.11 10.44 -16.71
C LEU A 169 -13.02 11.64 -16.92
N THR A 170 -13.68 11.72 -18.07
CA THR A 170 -14.64 12.79 -18.39
C THR A 170 -15.81 12.78 -17.40
N ASN A 171 -16.37 11.60 -17.11
CA ASN A 171 -17.43 11.44 -16.11
C ASN A 171 -16.97 11.84 -14.70
N ALA A 172 -15.75 11.44 -14.30
CA ALA A 172 -15.17 11.81 -13.03
C ALA A 172 -14.92 13.32 -12.95
N LEU A 173 -14.43 13.93 -14.04
CA LEU A 173 -14.28 15.37 -14.16
C LEU A 173 -15.63 16.02 -13.90
N TYR A 174 -16.71 15.67 -14.63
CA TYR A 174 -18.03 16.28 -14.45
C TYR A 174 -18.54 16.23 -13.01
N ARG A 175 -18.32 15.13 -12.29
CA ARG A 175 -18.73 14.96 -10.88
C ARG A 175 -17.84 15.70 -9.88
N PHE A 176 -16.65 16.11 -10.29
CA PHE A 176 -15.69 16.79 -9.43
C PHE A 176 -16.21 18.18 -9.00
N GLN A 177 -16.53 18.34 -7.72
CA GLN A 177 -17.29 19.50 -7.22
C GLN A 177 -16.54 20.83 -7.36
N ASN A 178 -15.22 20.85 -7.13
CA ASN A 178 -14.44 22.08 -7.14
C ASN A 178 -13.58 22.18 -8.41
N LYS A 179 -14.07 22.94 -9.39
CA LYS A 179 -13.38 23.17 -10.68
C LYS A 179 -12.21 24.16 -10.61
N GLN A 180 -11.97 24.78 -9.46
CA GLN A 180 -10.80 25.65 -9.24
C GLN A 180 -9.57 24.85 -8.81
N ARG A 181 -9.73 23.56 -8.49
CA ARG A 181 -8.58 22.67 -8.23
C ARG A 181 -7.77 22.46 -9.49
N MET A 182 -6.48 22.20 -9.30
CA MET A 182 -5.52 21.94 -10.37
C MET A 182 -5.73 20.52 -10.95
N ILE A 183 -5.28 20.27 -12.18
CA ILE A 183 -5.38 18.94 -12.81
C ILE A 183 -4.59 17.90 -12.02
N SER A 184 -3.42 18.25 -11.48
CA SER A 184 -2.63 17.35 -10.63
C SER A 184 -3.44 16.86 -9.42
N GLU A 185 -4.17 17.76 -8.77
CA GLU A 185 -5.07 17.43 -7.65
C GLU A 185 -6.22 16.54 -8.09
N PHE A 186 -6.83 16.82 -9.22
CA PHE A 186 -7.84 15.95 -9.80
C PHE A 186 -7.32 14.52 -10.00
N ILE A 187 -6.13 14.34 -10.57
CA ILE A 187 -5.55 13.02 -10.82
C ILE A 187 -5.36 12.25 -9.51
N TYR A 188 -4.63 12.80 -8.52
CA TYR A 188 -4.32 12.05 -7.30
C TYR A 188 -5.53 11.88 -6.37
N SER A 189 -6.57 12.70 -6.50
CA SER A 189 -7.81 12.55 -5.74
C SER A 189 -8.84 11.63 -6.41
N THR A 190 -8.74 11.41 -7.72
CA THR A 190 -9.71 10.62 -8.51
C THR A 190 -9.24 9.21 -8.79
N ILE A 191 -7.92 8.99 -8.95
CA ILE A 191 -7.35 7.71 -9.36
C ILE A 191 -6.56 7.10 -8.20
N GLN A 192 -6.72 5.79 -7.98
CA GLN A 192 -5.99 5.05 -6.95
C GLN A 192 -4.49 5.03 -7.23
N GLY A 193 -3.68 4.92 -6.18
CA GLY A 193 -2.21 4.80 -6.27
C GLY A 193 -1.45 6.10 -6.49
N PHE A 194 -2.07 7.10 -7.12
CA PHE A 194 -1.39 8.36 -7.42
C PHE A 194 -1.10 9.21 -6.17
N SER A 195 0.17 9.59 -6.04
CA SER A 195 0.66 10.72 -5.25
C SER A 195 0.73 12.00 -6.09
N LYS A 196 1.04 13.14 -5.45
CA LYS A 196 1.26 14.41 -6.14
C LYS A 196 2.37 14.30 -7.20
N ILE A 197 3.50 13.68 -6.85
CA ILE A 197 4.66 13.54 -7.75
C ILE A 197 4.30 12.67 -8.96
N THR A 198 3.59 11.56 -8.75
CA THR A 198 3.13 10.72 -9.87
C THR A 198 2.08 11.41 -10.73
N ALA A 199 1.28 12.34 -10.18
CA ALA A 199 0.33 13.12 -10.97
C ALA A 199 1.04 14.17 -11.84
N GLU A 200 2.08 14.82 -11.29
CA GLU A 200 2.96 15.72 -12.04
C GLU A 200 3.66 14.99 -13.19
N GLU A 201 4.03 13.72 -13.01
CA GLU A 201 4.57 12.89 -14.10
C GLU A 201 3.57 12.68 -15.23
N ILE A 202 2.29 12.45 -14.92
CA ILE A 202 1.25 12.31 -15.95
C ILE A 202 1.10 13.61 -16.75
N LEU A 203 1.12 14.76 -16.07
CA LEU A 203 1.06 16.06 -16.73
C LEU A 203 2.25 16.29 -17.66
N PHE A 204 3.46 15.99 -17.18
CA PHE A 204 4.68 16.07 -18.00
C PHE A 204 4.58 15.19 -19.26
N ARG A 205 4.22 13.92 -19.11
CA ARG A 205 4.11 12.97 -20.24
C ARG A 205 2.99 13.31 -21.22
N SER A 206 1.93 13.96 -20.73
CA SER A 206 0.80 14.37 -21.55
C SER A 206 1.00 15.72 -22.24
N GLU A 207 2.10 16.43 -21.92
CA GLU A 207 2.36 17.80 -22.35
C GLU A 207 1.21 18.76 -21.97
N VAL A 208 0.55 18.49 -20.84
CA VAL A 208 -0.55 19.30 -20.30
C VAL A 208 -0.04 20.13 -19.13
N GLU A 209 -0.20 21.45 -19.21
CA GLU A 209 0.10 22.36 -18.11
C GLU A 209 -0.83 22.11 -16.92
N ASP A 210 -0.30 22.14 -15.70
CA ASP A 210 -1.12 22.08 -14.48
C ASP A 210 -1.89 23.39 -14.31
N LYS A 211 -3.17 23.38 -14.68
CA LYS A 211 -4.08 24.54 -14.63
C LYS A 211 -5.37 24.18 -13.90
N PRO A 212 -6.22 25.15 -13.53
CA PRO A 212 -7.50 24.83 -12.93
C PRO A 212 -8.39 24.00 -13.86
N LEU A 213 -9.16 23.07 -13.29
CA LEU A 213 -10.07 22.17 -14.02
C LEU A 213 -11.09 22.92 -14.91
N SER A 214 -11.42 24.17 -14.59
CA SER A 214 -12.29 25.02 -15.40
C SER A 214 -11.72 25.38 -16.78
N PHE A 215 -10.41 25.23 -16.98
CA PHE A 215 -9.70 25.52 -18.25
C PHE A 215 -9.26 24.24 -18.99
N VAL A 216 -9.71 23.07 -18.55
CA VAL A 216 -9.39 21.78 -19.18
C VAL A 216 -10.19 21.63 -20.47
N SER A 217 -9.48 21.33 -21.56
CA SER A 217 -10.07 20.98 -22.85
C SER A 217 -10.26 19.47 -23.00
N GLU A 218 -11.07 19.05 -23.98
CA GLU A 218 -11.20 17.63 -24.32
C GLU A 218 -9.88 17.02 -24.80
N SER A 219 -9.04 17.80 -25.51
CA SER A 219 -7.70 17.37 -25.90
C SER A 219 -6.79 17.13 -24.71
N ASP A 220 -6.87 17.96 -23.66
CA ASP A 220 -6.09 17.76 -22.43
C ASP A 220 -6.44 16.42 -21.78
N LEU A 221 -7.75 16.13 -21.62
CA LEU A 221 -8.21 14.85 -21.09
C LEU A 221 -7.79 13.66 -21.97
N GLY A 222 -7.84 13.82 -23.29
CA GLY A 222 -7.37 12.82 -24.24
C GLY A 222 -5.89 12.49 -24.07
N ASN A 223 -5.03 13.50 -23.89
CA ASN A 223 -3.60 13.32 -23.69
C ASN A 223 -3.27 12.73 -22.31
N ILE A 224 -4.00 13.14 -21.26
CA ILE A 224 -3.90 12.56 -19.92
C ILE A 224 -4.28 11.07 -19.96
N ALA A 225 -5.38 10.72 -20.64
CA ALA A 225 -5.83 9.34 -20.77
C ALA A 225 -4.76 8.46 -21.46
N LYS A 226 -4.17 8.94 -22.56
CA LYS A 226 -3.07 8.25 -23.26
C LYS A 226 -1.86 8.05 -22.36
N SER A 227 -1.49 9.07 -21.58
CA SER A 227 -0.34 9.02 -20.67
C SER A 227 -0.56 8.05 -19.51
N LEU A 228 -1.79 7.99 -18.97
CA LEU A 228 -2.18 7.01 -17.96
C LEU A 228 -2.08 5.58 -18.48
N SER A 229 -2.54 5.33 -19.72
CA SER A 229 -2.37 4.02 -20.36
C SER A 229 -0.90 3.64 -20.54
N SER A 230 -0.06 4.59 -20.95
CA SER A 230 1.39 4.36 -21.08
C SER A 230 2.04 4.00 -19.73
N VAL A 231 1.71 4.74 -18.67
CA VAL A 231 2.18 4.45 -17.30
C VAL A 231 1.68 3.11 -16.80
N LEU A 232 0.43 2.73 -17.10
CA LEU A 232 -0.11 1.43 -16.73
C LEU A 232 0.68 0.28 -17.35
N GLU A 233 1.10 0.41 -18.60
CA GLU A 233 1.95 -0.59 -19.27
C GLU A 233 3.33 -0.70 -18.60
N GLU A 234 3.93 0.41 -18.15
CA GLU A 234 5.17 0.36 -17.35
C GLU A 234 4.96 -0.33 -16.00
N ILE A 235 3.89 0.00 -15.27
CA ILE A 235 3.57 -0.62 -13.97
C ILE A 235 3.44 -2.14 -14.12
N ARG A 236 2.83 -2.60 -15.22
CA ARG A 236 2.66 -4.04 -15.53
C ARG A 236 3.97 -4.78 -15.74
N GLN A 237 5.05 -4.07 -16.07
CA GLN A 237 6.40 -4.67 -16.16
C GLN A 237 6.99 -5.00 -14.78
N LYS A 238 6.39 -4.47 -13.69
CA LYS A 238 6.80 -4.71 -12.29
C LYS A 238 8.26 -4.34 -12.02
N VAL A 239 8.75 -3.30 -12.70
CA VAL A 239 10.08 -2.74 -12.49
C VAL A 239 9.99 -1.60 -11.49
N LEU A 240 10.96 -1.54 -10.58
CA LEU A 240 11.13 -0.40 -9.67
C LEU A 240 12.33 0.43 -10.11
N TYR A 241 12.15 1.74 -10.14
CA TYR A 241 13.20 2.72 -10.42
C TYR A 241 13.64 3.33 -9.11
N ILE A 242 14.94 3.26 -8.83
CA ILE A 242 15.56 3.88 -7.65
C ILE A 242 16.37 5.09 -8.13
N TYR A 243 16.10 6.24 -7.54
CA TYR A 243 16.76 7.50 -7.85
C TYR A 243 17.75 7.85 -6.75
N TYR A 244 18.86 8.48 -7.15
CA TYR A 244 19.96 8.81 -6.28
C TYR A 244 20.26 10.31 -6.36
N GLU A 245 20.49 10.93 -5.20
CA GLU A 245 21.03 12.29 -5.09
C GLU A 245 22.32 12.23 -4.25
N ASN A 246 23.43 12.76 -4.78
CA ASN A 246 24.75 12.68 -4.15
C ASN A 246 25.13 11.24 -3.71
N GLU A 247 24.93 10.27 -4.61
CA GLU A 247 25.17 8.83 -4.40
C GLU A 247 24.33 8.17 -3.29
N GLN A 248 23.38 8.89 -2.69
CA GLN A 248 22.45 8.36 -1.70
C GLN A 248 21.08 8.10 -2.35
N PRO A 249 20.44 6.95 -2.08
CA PRO A 249 19.07 6.71 -2.53
C PRO A 249 18.16 7.83 -2.02
N SER A 250 17.59 8.61 -2.94
CA SER A 250 16.69 9.71 -2.62
C SER A 250 15.24 9.29 -2.85
N ASP A 251 15.00 8.42 -3.84
CA ASP A 251 13.64 8.08 -4.22
C ASP A 251 13.40 6.72 -4.88
N ILE A 252 12.13 6.31 -4.93
CA ILE A 252 11.66 5.09 -5.58
C ILE A 252 10.32 5.30 -6.28
N SER A 253 10.13 4.70 -7.45
CA SER A 253 8.87 4.71 -8.20
C SER A 253 8.67 3.43 -9.01
N ALA A 254 7.41 3.10 -9.31
CA ALA A 254 7.05 1.97 -10.18
C ALA A 254 7.12 2.31 -11.69
N PHE A 255 7.42 3.55 -12.05
CA PHE A 255 7.63 4.01 -13.42
C PHE A 255 8.59 5.21 -13.44
N ARG A 256 9.12 5.54 -14.62
CA ARG A 256 10.09 6.64 -14.75
C ARG A 256 9.46 8.00 -14.42
N LEU A 257 10.19 8.82 -13.68
CA LEU A 257 9.79 10.17 -13.27
C LEU A 257 10.73 11.20 -13.88
N HIS A 258 10.21 12.16 -14.63
CA HIS A 258 10.95 13.23 -15.29
C HIS A 258 11.71 14.15 -14.32
N LYS A 259 11.22 14.23 -13.07
CA LYS A 259 11.80 15.07 -12.03
C LYS A 259 13.23 14.63 -11.67
N TYR A 260 13.53 13.34 -11.84
CA TYR A 260 14.84 12.77 -11.55
C TYR A 260 15.56 12.51 -12.87
N LYS A 261 16.83 12.94 -12.95
CA LYS A 261 17.67 12.81 -14.14
C LYS A 261 18.45 11.51 -14.12
#